data_AF-A0A7K1LJE8-F1
#
_entry.id   AF-A0A7K1LJE8-F1
#
_cell.length_a   1.000
_cell.length_b   1.000
_cell.length_c   1.000
_cell.angle_alpha   90.00
_cell.angle_beta   90.00
_cell.angle_gamma   90.00
#
_symmetry.space_group_name_H-M   'P 1'
#
loop_
_entity.id
_entity.type
_entity.pdbx_description
1 polymer ?
#
loop_
_entity_poly.entity_id
_entity_poly.type
_entity_poly.pdbx_seq_one_letter_code
_entity_poly.pdbx_strand_id
1 'polypeptide(L)'
;MYWTPFTGTHSVNFSGAIGAKFRDGGYENTYGYPTSEEVSADGYAYQWFRTASGRSNLMMWTPSDGAHTIIETGAIGGAWIENGRESGWGKPTTDEFQGSDGKIHQKFSNGVEVTWTADEGIRVLS
;
A
#
# COMPACT_ATOMS: atom_id res chain seq x y z
N MET A 1 12.30 -15.70 -4.84
CA MET A 1 11.07 -16.42 -5.21
C MET A 1 10.41 -16.88 -3.93
N TYR A 2 9.11 -16.62 -3.78
CA TYR A 2 8.29 -17.11 -2.68
C TYR A 2 7.28 -18.10 -3.25
N TRP A 3 7.09 -19.22 -2.56
CA TRP A 3 5.97 -20.13 -2.83
C TRP A 3 5.13 -20.25 -1.58
N THR A 4 3.81 -20.13 -1.73
CA THR A 4 2.86 -20.51 -0.68
C THR A 4 1.69 -21.30 -1.29
N PRO A 5 1.02 -22.17 -0.50
CA PRO A 5 -0.14 -22.90 -0.98
C PRO A 5 -1.33 -22.00 -1.34
N PHE A 6 -1.39 -20.76 -0.85
CA PHE A 6 -2.53 -19.85 -1.04
C PHE A 6 -2.28 -18.76 -2.09
N THR A 7 -1.02 -18.46 -2.41
CA THR A 7 -0.65 -17.41 -3.37
C THR A 7 0.07 -17.95 -4.59
N GLY A 8 0.53 -19.21 -4.59
CA GLY A 8 1.36 -19.76 -5.67
C GLY A 8 2.81 -19.28 -5.59
N THR A 9 3.52 -19.37 -6.72
CA THR A 9 4.91 -18.90 -6.83
C THR A 9 4.94 -17.47 -7.37
N HIS A 10 5.50 -16.54 -6.60
CA HIS A 10 5.71 -15.16 -7.04
C HIS A 10 7.11 -14.66 -6.69
N SER A 11 7.66 -13.79 -7.54
CA SER A 11 8.96 -13.18 -7.31
C SER A 11 8.84 -11.83 -6.61
N VAL A 12 9.89 -11.41 -5.90
CA VAL A 12 10.03 -10.02 -5.43
C VAL A 12 11.37 -9.53 -5.94
N ASN A 13 11.38 -8.41 -6.65
CA ASN A 13 12.60 -7.82 -7.17
C ASN A 13 13.30 -7.00 -6.07
N PHE A 14 14.21 -7.63 -5.33
CA PHE A 14 14.99 -6.97 -4.26
C PHE A 14 16.00 -5.93 -4.75
N SER A 15 16.21 -5.80 -6.06
CA SER A 15 16.99 -4.71 -6.64
C SER A 15 16.17 -3.45 -6.91
N GLY A 16 14.83 -3.56 -6.89
CA GLY A 16 13.88 -2.46 -7.07
C GLY A 16 13.39 -1.86 -5.76
N ALA A 17 12.73 -0.71 -5.85
CA ALA A 17 12.27 0.05 -4.68
C ALA A 17 11.16 -0.67 -3.89
N ILE A 18 10.26 -1.39 -4.56
CA ILE A 18 9.22 -2.20 -3.89
C ILE A 18 9.88 -3.34 -3.09
N GLY A 19 10.82 -4.07 -3.69
CA GLY A 19 11.54 -5.13 -2.98
C GLY A 19 12.40 -4.59 -1.82
N ALA A 20 12.99 -3.41 -1.98
CA ALA A 20 13.71 -2.73 -0.89
C ALA A 20 12.76 -2.38 0.26
N LYS A 21 11.62 -1.74 -0.01
CA LYS A 21 10.59 -1.45 1.01
C LYS A 21 10.11 -2.72 1.71
N PHE A 22 9.79 -3.76 0.93
CA PHE A 22 9.35 -5.05 1.45
C PHE A 22 10.37 -5.63 2.43
N ARG A 23 11.65 -5.64 2.06
CA ARG A 23 12.74 -6.04 2.96
C ARG A 23 12.81 -5.17 4.22
N ASP A 24 12.87 -3.87 4.04
CA ASP A 24 13.18 -2.93 5.13
C ASP A 24 12.03 -2.87 6.15
N GLY A 25 10.80 -3.15 5.72
CA GLY A 25 9.64 -3.30 6.60
C GLY A 25 9.46 -4.68 7.21
N GLY A 26 10.41 -5.62 7.06
CA GLY A 26 10.37 -6.94 7.71
C GLY A 26 9.77 -8.08 6.87
N TYR A 27 9.77 -7.93 5.54
CA TYR A 27 9.34 -8.92 4.57
C TYR A 27 7.92 -9.44 4.84
N GLU A 28 7.71 -10.76 4.72
CA GLU A 28 6.43 -11.43 4.85
C GLU A 28 5.81 -11.33 6.26
N ASN A 29 6.62 -11.08 7.30
CA ASN A 29 6.12 -10.92 8.66
C ASN A 29 5.23 -9.67 8.80
N THR A 30 5.50 -8.64 8.00
CA THR A 30 4.73 -7.39 8.01
C THR A 30 3.71 -7.36 6.88
N TYR A 31 4.16 -7.59 5.66
CA TYR A 31 3.33 -7.37 4.47
C TYR A 31 2.68 -8.65 3.94
N GLY A 32 3.12 -9.81 4.40
CA GLY A 32 2.70 -11.10 3.88
C GLY A 32 3.44 -11.49 2.60
N TYR A 33 2.90 -12.50 1.92
CA TYR A 33 3.55 -13.09 0.75
C TYR A 33 3.09 -12.43 -0.54
N PRO A 34 3.95 -12.32 -1.57
CA PRO A 34 3.54 -11.79 -2.86
C PRO A 34 2.42 -12.65 -3.47
N THR A 35 1.43 -11.96 -4.03
CA THR A 35 0.28 -12.56 -4.75
C THR A 35 0.26 -12.17 -6.23
N SER A 36 1.26 -11.40 -6.67
CA SER A 36 1.45 -11.00 -8.05
C SER A 36 2.96 -10.85 -8.31
N GLU A 37 3.33 -10.76 -9.59
CA GLU A 37 4.60 -10.14 -9.96
C GLU A 37 4.51 -8.62 -9.79
N GLU A 38 5.67 -7.97 -9.73
CA GLU A 38 5.74 -6.51 -9.85
C GLU A 38 5.37 -6.10 -11.28
N VAL A 39 4.43 -5.17 -11.42
CA VAL A 39 4.00 -4.59 -12.70
C VAL A 39 4.48 -3.16 -12.77
N SER A 40 5.11 -2.78 -13.88
CA SER A 40 5.52 -1.40 -14.17
C SER A 40 4.77 -0.89 -15.39
N ALA A 41 4.01 0.19 -15.24
CA ALA A 41 3.22 0.81 -16.29
C ALA A 41 2.99 2.30 -15.97
N ASP A 42 2.81 3.13 -17.01
CA ASP A 42 2.40 4.54 -16.88
C ASP A 42 3.21 5.37 -15.86
N GLY A 43 4.51 5.08 -15.75
CA GLY A 43 5.44 5.82 -14.89
C GLY A 43 5.43 5.43 -13.41
N TYR A 44 4.76 4.35 -13.03
CA TYR A 44 4.78 3.78 -11.68
C TYR A 44 4.94 2.27 -11.70
N ALA A 45 5.21 1.67 -10.55
CA ALA A 45 5.24 0.23 -10.36
C ALA A 45 4.36 -0.16 -9.18
N TYR A 46 3.87 -1.40 -9.17
CA TYR A 46 3.11 -1.93 -8.03
C TYR A 46 3.20 -3.44 -7.91
N GLN A 47 2.98 -3.94 -6.70
CA GLN A 47 2.93 -5.36 -6.39
C GLN A 47 2.00 -5.62 -5.19
N TRP A 48 1.21 -6.70 -5.25
CA TRP A 48 0.36 -7.11 -4.14
C TRP A 48 1.02 -8.14 -3.24
N PHE A 49 0.75 -8.00 -1.94
CA PHE A 49 1.12 -8.91 -0.88
C PHE A 49 -0.08 -9.23 -0.01
N ARG A 50 -0.13 -10.43 0.56
CA ARG A 50 -1.21 -10.86 1.44
C ARG A 50 -0.70 -11.60 2.66
N THR A 51 -1.11 -11.16 3.85
CA THR A 51 -0.80 -11.88 5.10
C THR A 51 -1.64 -13.14 5.23
N ALA A 52 -1.21 -14.08 6.08
CA ALA A 52 -2.00 -15.29 6.38
C ALA A 52 -3.37 -14.96 7.01
N SER A 53 -3.49 -13.83 7.72
CA SER A 53 -4.76 -13.33 8.27
C SER A 53 -5.67 -12.67 7.22
N GLY A 54 -5.20 -12.56 5.97
CA GLY A 54 -5.99 -12.05 4.85
C GLY A 54 -5.85 -10.55 4.59
N ARG A 55 -4.98 -9.83 5.31
CA ARG A 55 -4.70 -8.40 5.04
C ARG A 55 -4.04 -8.25 3.67
N SER A 56 -4.65 -7.46 2.78
CA SER A 56 -4.08 -7.12 1.47
C SER A 56 -3.25 -5.85 1.57
N ASN A 57 -2.00 -5.92 1.14
CA ASN A 57 -1.08 -4.80 1.06
C ASN A 57 -0.70 -4.60 -0.41
N LEU A 58 -1.09 -3.47 -0.99
CA LEU A 58 -0.63 -3.04 -2.30
C LEU A 58 0.55 -2.08 -2.12
N MET A 59 1.75 -2.49 -2.50
CA MET A 59 2.88 -1.58 -2.56
C MET A 59 2.89 -0.91 -3.93
N MET A 60 2.98 0.42 -3.95
CA MET A 60 3.12 1.22 -5.17
C MET A 60 4.39 2.06 -5.07
N TRP A 61 5.12 2.16 -6.17
CA TRP A 61 6.30 3.02 -6.30
C TRP A 61 6.08 4.08 -7.38
N THR A 62 6.43 5.33 -7.08
CA THR A 62 6.55 6.43 -8.05
C THR A 62 7.95 7.02 -8.00
N PRO A 63 8.44 7.65 -9.09
CA PRO A 63 9.72 8.36 -9.09
C PRO A 63 9.78 9.53 -8.09
N SER A 64 8.65 10.18 -7.82
CA SER A 64 8.55 11.35 -6.94
C SER A 64 8.54 11.01 -5.46
N ASP A 65 7.85 9.92 -5.09
CA ASP A 65 7.52 9.64 -3.69
C ASP A 65 8.22 8.37 -3.17
N GLY A 66 8.72 7.53 -4.07
CA GLY A 66 9.25 6.23 -3.69
C GLY A 66 8.14 5.21 -3.45
N ALA A 67 8.43 4.18 -2.65
CA ALA A 67 7.53 3.06 -2.45
C ALA A 67 6.69 3.23 -1.17
N HIS A 68 5.37 3.14 -1.31
CA HIS A 68 4.39 3.25 -0.22
C HIS A 68 3.33 2.16 -0.30
N THR A 69 2.78 1.79 0.86
CA THR A 69 1.81 0.71 1.01
C THR A 69 0.40 1.25 1.20
N ILE A 70 -0.54 0.72 0.44
CA ILE A 70 -1.98 0.78 0.74
C ILE A 70 -2.39 -0.51 1.45
N ILE A 71 -3.01 -0.39 2.64
CA ILE A 71 -3.65 -1.52 3.30
C ILE A 71 -5.09 -1.61 2.77
N GLU A 72 -5.28 -2.32 1.67
CA GLU A 72 -6.56 -2.36 0.92
C GLU A 72 -7.74 -2.92 1.75
N THR A 73 -7.44 -3.74 2.77
CA THR A 73 -8.46 -4.26 3.71
C THR A 73 -8.65 -3.36 4.94
N GLY A 74 -7.89 -2.27 5.05
CA GLY A 74 -8.02 -1.25 6.10
C GLY A 74 -9.02 -0.17 5.72
N ALA A 75 -9.37 0.70 6.67
CA ALA A 75 -10.38 1.73 6.45
C ALA A 75 -9.99 2.73 5.35
N ILE A 76 -8.76 3.24 5.38
CA ILE A 76 -8.28 4.22 4.40
C ILE A 76 -8.09 3.57 3.03
N GLY A 77 -7.43 2.41 2.97
CA GLY A 77 -7.25 1.68 1.71
C GLY A 77 -8.56 1.24 1.07
N GLY A 78 -9.55 0.80 1.86
CA GLY A 78 -10.89 0.49 1.37
C GLY A 78 -11.58 1.72 0.75
N ALA A 79 -11.52 2.86 1.44
CA ALA A 79 -12.07 4.11 0.91
C ALA A 79 -11.32 4.59 -0.34
N TRP A 80 -10.00 4.40 -0.42
CA TRP A 80 -9.21 4.69 -1.62
C TRP A 80 -9.67 3.85 -2.83
N ILE A 81 -10.01 2.57 -2.61
CA ILE A 81 -10.58 1.70 -3.65
C ILE A 81 -11.93 2.23 -4.13
N GLU A 82 -12.83 2.53 -3.20
CA GLU A 82 -14.18 3.03 -3.51
C GLU A 82 -14.16 4.37 -4.25
N ASN A 83 -13.11 5.18 -4.04
CA ASN A 83 -12.94 6.48 -4.67
C ASN A 83 -12.12 6.44 -5.96
N GLY A 84 -11.95 5.28 -6.60
CA GLY A 84 -11.34 5.16 -7.92
C GLY A 84 -9.82 4.98 -7.91
N ARG A 85 -9.24 4.56 -6.78
CA ARG A 85 -7.84 4.15 -6.64
C ARG A 85 -6.85 5.22 -7.14
N GLU A 86 -5.84 4.82 -7.91
CA GLU A 86 -4.81 5.69 -8.47
C GLU A 86 -5.31 6.70 -9.52
N SER A 87 -6.55 6.52 -10.01
CA SER A 87 -7.23 7.49 -10.87
C SER A 87 -8.06 8.51 -10.07
N GLY A 88 -8.41 8.18 -8.83
CA GLY A 88 -9.19 9.02 -7.92
C GLY A 88 -8.32 9.89 -7.04
N TRP A 89 -7.99 9.42 -5.84
CA TRP A 89 -7.12 10.14 -4.90
C TRP A 89 -5.65 10.15 -5.35
N GLY A 90 -5.28 9.25 -6.26
CA GLY A 90 -3.91 9.13 -6.76
C GLY A 90 -3.12 8.04 -6.05
N LYS A 91 -1.81 8.02 -6.28
CA LYS A 91 -0.89 7.02 -5.71
C LYS A 91 -0.53 7.44 -4.27
N PRO A 92 -0.27 6.51 -3.35
CA PRO A 92 0.18 6.88 -2.01
C PRO A 92 1.51 7.62 -2.05
N THR A 93 1.60 8.72 -1.29
CA THR A 93 2.85 9.46 -1.04
C THR A 93 3.35 9.27 0.39
N THR A 94 2.60 8.53 1.20
CA THR A 94 2.99 8.05 2.53
C THR A 94 2.47 6.64 2.75
N ASP A 95 3.08 5.91 3.68
CA ASP A 95 2.36 4.82 4.35
C ASP A 95 1.28 5.41 5.27
N GLU A 96 0.39 4.57 5.81
CA GLU A 96 -0.44 4.98 6.94
C GLU A 96 0.46 5.33 8.14
N PHE A 97 0.24 6.48 8.78
CA PHE A 97 0.98 6.91 9.97
C PHE A 97 0.05 7.54 11.01
N GLN A 98 0.42 7.44 12.29
CA GLN A 98 -0.33 8.13 13.34
C GLN A 98 0.13 9.59 13.43
N GLY A 99 -0.80 10.52 13.23
CA GLY A 99 -0.58 11.96 13.36
C GLY A 99 -0.51 12.42 14.81
N SER A 100 -0.03 13.65 15.03
CA SER A 100 0.01 14.26 16.37
C SER A 100 -1.37 14.54 16.96
N ASP A 101 -2.41 14.55 16.12
CA ASP A 101 -3.82 14.63 16.50
C ASP A 101 -4.40 13.26 16.94
N GLY A 102 -3.57 12.21 16.93
CA GLY A 102 -3.94 10.85 17.33
C GLY A 102 -4.64 10.05 16.24
N LYS A 103 -4.90 10.62 15.06
CA LYS A 103 -5.58 9.94 13.94
C LYS A 103 -4.58 9.16 13.10
N ILE A 104 -5.07 8.18 12.34
CA ILE A 104 -4.28 7.56 11.27
C ILE A 104 -4.43 8.39 10.02
N HIS A 105 -3.33 8.73 9.35
CA HIS A 105 -3.29 9.54 8.14
C HIS A 105 -2.68 8.74 7.00
N GLN A 106 -3.14 9.03 5.78
CA GLN A 106 -2.41 8.69 4.57
C GLN A 106 -2.59 9.80 3.53
N LYS A 107 -1.52 10.10 2.77
CA LYS A 107 -1.52 11.13 1.74
C LYS A 107 -1.39 10.52 0.36
N PHE A 108 -1.97 11.19 -0.62
CA PHE A 108 -2.06 10.72 -2.01
C PHE A 108 -1.70 11.82 -3.00
N SER A 109 -1.24 11.39 -4.18
CA SER A 109 -0.61 12.25 -5.18
C SER A 109 -1.52 13.33 -5.78
N ASN A 110 -2.84 13.20 -5.68
CA ASN A 110 -3.77 14.24 -6.17
C ASN A 110 -4.10 15.29 -5.09
N GLY A 111 -3.24 15.44 -4.09
CA GLY A 111 -3.41 16.42 -3.01
C GLY A 111 -4.40 15.99 -1.92
N VAL A 112 -4.83 14.73 -1.94
CA VAL A 112 -5.77 14.18 -0.96
C VAL A 112 -5.01 13.68 0.26
N GLU A 113 -5.44 14.09 1.44
CA GLU A 113 -5.05 13.47 2.71
C GLU A 113 -6.28 12.86 3.37
N VAL A 114 -6.16 11.64 3.88
CA VAL A 114 -7.27 10.93 4.50
C VAL A 114 -6.90 10.59 5.92
N THR A 115 -7.81 10.90 6.84
CA THR A 115 -7.65 10.56 8.25
C THR A 115 -8.69 9.52 8.67
N TRP A 116 -8.34 8.69 9.63
CA TRP A 116 -9.23 7.72 10.25
C TRP A 116 -9.05 7.66 11.77
N THR A 117 -10.17 7.57 12.48
CA THR A 117 -10.25 7.10 13.87
C THR A 117 -11.48 6.22 14.06
N ALA A 118 -11.50 5.43 15.13
CA ALA A 118 -12.68 4.65 15.50
C ALA A 118 -13.92 5.54 15.77
N ASP A 119 -13.71 6.73 16.34
CA ASP A 119 -14.80 7.63 16.73
C ASP A 119 -15.37 8.44 15.55
N GLU A 120 -14.52 8.82 14.58
CA GLU A 120 -14.92 9.71 13.49
C GLU A 120 -15.09 9.01 12.14
N GLY A 121 -14.55 7.80 11.99
CA GLY A 121 -14.45 7.11 10.70
C GLY A 121 -13.51 7.83 9.73
N ILE A 122 -13.74 7.65 8.43
CA ILE A 122 -12.94 8.26 7.37
C ILE A 122 -13.29 9.75 7.21
N ARG A 123 -12.26 10.60 7.16
CA ARG A 123 -12.36 12.01 6.77
C ARG A 123 -11.37 12.30 5.66
N VAL A 124 -11.87 12.86 4.56
CA VAL A 124 -11.06 13.30 3.42
C VAL A 124 -10.76 14.78 3.58
N LEU A 125 -9.49 15.14 3.50
CA LEU A 125 -8.95 16.49 3.53
C LEU A 125 -8.41 16.82 2.14
N SER A 126 -8.76 18.01 1.64
CA SER A 126 -8.39 18.54 0.31
C SER A 126 -7.70 19.88 0.42
#